data_AF-A0A432I6D6-F1
#
_entry.id   AF-A0A432I6D6-F1
#
_cell.length_a   1.000
_cell.length_b   1.000
_cell.length_c   1.000
_cell.angle_alpha   90.00
_cell.angle_beta   90.00
_cell.angle_gamma   90.00
#
_symmetry.space_group_name_H-M   'P 1'
#
loop_
_entity.id
_entity.type
_entity.pdbx_description
1 polymer ?
#
loop_
_entity_poly.entity_id
_entity_poly.type
_entity_poly.pdbx_seq_one_letter_code
_entity_poly.pdbx_strand_id
1 'polypeptide(L)' 'ANQGLLMCWGGFTRSVLLESRHAHFSIRLWDSKDLLEAIYRNYERLPAEIQAELPLKQVWMLVSEEPEV' A
#
# COMPACT_ATOMS: atom_id res chain seq x y z
N ALA A 1 -7.10 -18.76 11.48
CA ALA A 1 -6.59 -17.79 10.49
C ALA A 1 -5.29 -18.34 9.93
N ASN A 2 -5.19 -18.55 8.61
CA ASN A 2 -4.04 -19.21 7.97
C ASN A 2 -3.08 -18.22 7.31
N GLN A 3 -3.38 -16.91 7.42
CA GLN A 3 -2.62 -15.83 6.79
C GLN A 3 -2.50 -14.66 7.76
N GLY A 4 -1.32 -14.05 7.81
CA GLY A 4 -1.03 -12.84 8.60
C GLY A 4 -0.45 -11.73 7.74
N LEU A 5 -0.66 -10.49 8.17
CA LEU A 5 0.00 -9.30 7.63
C LEU A 5 0.83 -8.67 8.74
N LEU A 6 2.13 -8.57 8.53
CA LEU A 6 3.04 -7.87 9.45
C LEU A 6 3.46 -6.54 8.82
N MET A 7 3.27 -5.46 9.56
CA MET A 7 3.59 -4.11 9.09
C MET A 7 4.73 -3.49 9.90
N CYS A 8 5.71 -2.90 9.22
CA CYS A 8 6.76 -2.10 9.86
C CYS A 8 7.01 -0.78 9.12
N TRP A 9 6.76 0.34 9.79
CA TRP A 9 6.96 1.68 9.22
C TRP A 9 8.44 2.01 8.94
N GLY A 10 9.36 1.48 9.74
CA GLY A 10 10.80 1.64 9.57
C GLY A 10 11.43 0.66 8.58
N GLY A 11 10.61 -0.17 7.90
CA GLY A 11 11.05 -1.23 7.01
C GLY A 11 11.53 -2.48 7.74
N PHE A 12 12.04 -3.44 6.97
CA PHE A 12 12.55 -4.72 7.49
C PHE A 12 14.03 -4.89 7.17
N THR A 13 14.74 -5.62 8.01
CA THR A 13 16.12 -6.01 7.73
C THR A 13 16.16 -7.01 6.57
N ARG A 14 17.29 -7.02 5.83
CA ARG A 14 17.45 -7.89 4.65
C ARG A 14 17.31 -9.38 4.97
N SER A 15 17.73 -9.82 6.15
CA SER A 15 17.56 -11.20 6.61
C SER A 15 16.09 -11.58 6.76
N VAL A 16 15.28 -10.71 7.37
CA VAL A 16 13.84 -10.92 7.53
C VAL A 16 13.13 -10.98 6.17
N LEU A 17 13.52 -10.11 5.23
CA LEU A 17 12.99 -10.16 3.87
C LEU A 17 13.34 -11.46 3.15
N LEU A 18 14.56 -12.00 3.34
CA LEU A 18 14.97 -13.28 2.75
C LEU A 18 14.16 -14.45 3.32
N GLU A 19 14.06 -14.54 4.65
CA GLU A 19 13.32 -15.60 5.36
C GLU A 19 11.82 -15.55 5.05
N SER A 20 11.25 -14.35 4.88
CA SER A 20 9.84 -14.19 4.50
C SER A 20 9.50 -14.81 3.15
N ARG A 21 10.48 -14.96 2.24
CA ARG A 21 10.28 -15.66 0.96
C ARG A 21 10.03 -17.15 1.16
N HIS A 22 10.62 -17.75 2.20
CA HIS A 22 10.41 -19.14 2.56
C HIS A 22 9.07 -19.35 3.28
N ALA A 23 8.55 -18.34 3.98
CA ALA A 23 7.25 -18.34 4.67
C ALA A 23 6.11 -17.66 3.87
N HIS A 24 6.35 -17.35 2.59
CA HIS A 24 5.53 -16.43 1.78
C HIS A 24 4.03 -16.77 1.73
N PHE A 25 3.68 -18.05 1.88
CA PHE A 25 2.30 -18.52 1.81
C PHE A 25 1.52 -18.34 3.12
N SER A 26 2.18 -17.92 4.21
CA SER A 26 1.57 -17.75 5.53
C SER A 26 1.57 -16.29 6.03
N ILE A 27 2.57 -15.47 5.67
CA ILE A 27 2.69 -14.11 6.18
C ILE A 27 3.18 -13.16 5.07
N ARG A 28 2.47 -12.05 4.86
CA ARG A 28 2.92 -10.93 4.02
C ARG A 28 3.56 -9.85 4.89
N LEU A 29 4.68 -9.30 4.43
CA LEU A 29 5.35 -8.16 5.05
C LEU A 29 4.99 -6.90 4.27
N TRP A 30 4.54 -5.85 4.97
CA TRP A 30 4.30 -4.51 4.41
C TRP A 30 5.20 -3.49 5.08
N ASP A 31 5.86 -2.67 4.27
CA ASP A 31 6.47 -1.44 4.75
C ASP A 31 5.48 -0.25 4.64
N SER A 32 5.97 0.95 4.96
CA SER A 32 5.17 2.17 4.88
C SER A 32 4.71 2.50 3.46
N LYS A 33 5.52 2.18 2.44
CA LYS A 33 5.18 2.41 1.04
C LYS A 33 4.07 1.47 0.60
N ASP A 34 4.15 0.19 0.97
CA ASP A 34 3.11 -0.79 0.64
C ASP A 34 1.73 -0.37 1.19
N LEU A 35 1.68 0.13 2.43
CA LEU A 35 0.44 0.64 3.00
C LEU A 35 -0.07 1.87 2.24
N LEU A 36 0.80 2.83 1.96
CA LEU A 36 0.39 4.05 1.23
C LEU A 36 -0.18 3.71 -0.15
N GLU A 37 0.46 2.82 -0.89
CA GLU A 37 -0.04 2.33 -2.18
C GLU A 37 -1.40 1.62 -2.05
N ALA A 38 -1.58 0.80 -1.02
CA ALA A 38 -2.86 0.14 -0.76
C ALA A 38 -3.97 1.13 -0.44
N ILE A 39 -3.66 2.20 0.32
CA ILE A 39 -4.58 3.30 0.61
C ILE A 39 -4.93 4.03 -0.68
N TYR A 40 -3.94 4.46 -1.48
CA TYR A 40 -4.19 5.20 -2.73
C TYR A 40 -5.07 4.43 -3.71
N ARG A 41 -4.82 3.12 -3.87
CA ARG A 41 -5.61 2.26 -4.77
C ARG A 41 -7.05 2.05 -4.32
N ASN A 42 -7.31 2.14 -3.03
CA ASN A 42 -8.62 1.83 -2.44
C ASN A 42 -9.28 3.06 -1.81
N TYR A 43 -8.73 4.26 -1.97
CA TYR A 43 -9.15 5.46 -1.25
C TYR A 43 -10.65 5.71 -1.38
N GLU A 44 -11.18 5.64 -2.61
CA GLU A 44 -12.62 5.79 -2.90
C GLU A 44 -13.52 4.74 -2.23
N ARG A 45 -12.95 3.58 -1.88
CA ARG A 45 -13.66 2.45 -1.27
C ARG A 45 -13.54 2.44 0.25
N LEU A 46 -12.70 3.29 0.83
CA LEU A 46 -12.55 3.39 2.28
C LEU A 46 -13.81 4.03 2.88
N PRO A 47 -14.20 3.67 4.13
CA PRO A 47 -15.28 4.34 4.83
C PRO A 47 -15.01 5.84 4.98
N ALA A 48 -16.07 6.66 4.95
CA ALA A 48 -15.95 8.13 5.03
C ALA A 48 -15.22 8.61 6.30
N GLU A 49 -15.39 7.91 7.43
CA GLU A 49 -14.69 8.20 8.68
C GLU A 49 -13.16 8.08 8.53
N ILE A 50 -12.69 7.02 7.87
CA ILE A 50 -11.26 6.80 7.61
C ILE A 50 -10.73 7.80 6.59
N GLN A 51 -11.51 8.13 5.56
CA GLN A 51 -11.12 9.16 4.59
C GLN A 51 -10.94 10.53 5.28
N ALA A 52 -11.79 10.88 6.24
CA ALA A 52 -11.73 12.15 6.96
C ALA A 52 -10.50 12.27 7.88
N GLU A 53 -9.98 11.16 8.41
CA GLU A 53 -8.78 11.15 9.23
C GLU A 53 -7.48 11.23 8.42
N LEU A 54 -7.53 10.83 7.14
CA LEU A 54 -6.37 10.87 6.26
C LEU A 54 -6.15 12.30 5.73
N PRO A 55 -4.95 12.90 5.90
CA PRO A 55 -4.65 14.24 5.40
C PRO A 55 -4.35 14.23 3.89
N LEU A 56 -5.13 13.49 3.11
CA LEU A 56 -4.97 13.36 1.66
C LEU A 56 -5.86 14.36 0.94
N LYS A 57 -5.35 14.94 -0.14
CA LYS A 57 -6.11 15.83 -1.04
C LYS A 57 -6.15 15.19 -2.41
N GLN A 58 -7.36 14.96 -2.93
CA GLN A 58 -7.55 14.61 -4.32
C GLN A 58 -7.22 15.83 -5.19
N VAL A 59 -6.44 15.61 -6.25
CA VAL A 59 -6.15 16.62 -7.26
C VAL A 59 -6.54 16.06 -8.62
N TRP A 60 -7.27 16.85 -9.42
CA TRP A 60 -7.59 16.52 -10.80
C TRP A 60 -6.55 17.17 -11.70
N MET A 61 -5.94 16.38 -12.56
CA MET A 61 -5.02 16.86 -13.58
C MET A 61 -5.65 16.61 -14.95
N LEU A 62 -5.49 17.58 -15.86
CA LEU A 62 -5.87 17.39 -17.25
C LEU A 62 -5.02 16.26 -17.84
N VAL A 63 -5.67 15.22 -18.36
CA VAL A 63 -4.98 14.18 -19.12
C VAL A 63 -4.46 14.84 -20.38
N SER A 64 -3.14 14.81 -20.58
CA SER A 64 -2.55 15.27 -21.83
C SER A 64 -2.96 14.28 -22.91
N GLU A 65 -3.75 14.73 -23.88
CA GLU A 65 -4.05 13.98 -25.09
C GLU A 65 -2.75 13.98 -25.90
N GLU A 66 -1.93 12.94 -25.78
CA GLU A 66 -0.78 12.76 -26.67
C GLU A 66 -1.33 12.67 -28.10
N PRO A 67 -0.85 13.51 -29.04
CA PRO A 67 -1.23 13.36 -30.44
C PRO A 67 -0.77 11.97 -30.91
N GLU A 68 -1.70 11.17 -31.43
CA GLU A 68 -1.39 9.94 -32.15
C GLU A 68 -0.29 10.22 -33.18
N VAL A 69 0.88 9.59 -33.00
CA VAL A 69 1.98 9.57 -33.97
C VAL A 69 1.95 8.29 -34.79
#